data_AF-A0A6C7T920-F1
#
_entry.id   AF-A0A6C7T920-F1
#
_cell.length_a   1.000
_cell.length_b   1.000
_cell.length_c   1.000
_cell.angle_alpha   90.00
_cell.angle_beta   90.00
_cell.angle_gamma   90.00
#
_symmetry.space_group_name_H-M   'P 1'
#
loop_
_entity.id
_entity.type
_entity.pdbx_description
1 polymer ?
#
loop_
_entity_poly.entity_id
_entity_poly.type
_entity_poly.pdbx_seq_one_letter_code
_entity_poly.pdbx_strand_id
1 'polypeptide(L)' 'MVNKFGSELKNIRKTLGISQRELSNDGKIVSKSSLQRIENDKQTPSVDIASLLLQRLDISSPEME' A
#
# COMPACT_ATOMS: atom_id res chain seq x y z
N MET A 1 -10.00 18.98 1.73
CA MET A 1 -9.93 17.89 0.74
C MET A 1 -9.77 16.61 1.53
N VAL A 2 -10.73 15.67 1.47
CA VAL A 2 -10.60 14.40 2.22
C VAL A 2 -9.67 13.50 1.41
N ASN A 3 -8.41 13.43 1.81
CA ASN A 3 -7.47 12.45 1.24
C ASN A 3 -7.95 11.06 1.64
N LYS A 4 -8.30 10.24 0.65
CA LYS A 4 -8.72 8.87 0.89
C LYS A 4 -7.47 7.99 1.01
N PHE A 5 -7.46 7.15 2.05
CA PHE A 5 -6.34 6.28 2.42
C PHE A 5 -5.76 5.50 1.23
N GLY A 6 -6.62 4.90 0.40
CA GLY A 6 -6.20 4.03 -0.70
C GLY A 6 -5.46 4.76 -1.80
N SER A 7 -5.99 5.92 -2.22
CA SER A 7 -5.32 6.78 -3.19
C SER A 7 -3.95 7.26 -2.69
N GLU A 8 -3.83 7.59 -1.39
CA GLU A 8 -2.55 8.00 -0.80
C GLU A 8 -1.54 6.86 -0.76
N LEU A 9 -1.96 5.67 -0.32
CA LEU A 9 -1.16 4.46 -0.33
C LEU A 9 -0.59 4.18 -1.74
N LYS A 10 -1.43 4.31 -2.76
CA LYS A 10 -1.04 4.13 -4.17
C LYS A 10 -0.01 5.16 -4.61
N ASN A 11 -0.15 6.41 -4.20
CA ASN A 11 0.78 7.48 -4.54
C ASN A 11 2.15 7.20 -3.94
N ILE A 12 2.21 6.93 -2.64
CA ILE A 12 3.47 6.59 -1.93
C ILE A 12 4.14 5.38 -2.60
N ARG A 13 3.38 4.30 -2.84
CA ARG A 13 3.91 3.10 -3.51
C ARG A 13 4.53 3.42 -4.86
N LYS A 14 3.87 4.24 -5.68
CA LYS A 14 4.38 4.63 -7.00
C LYS A 14 5.61 5.51 -6.90
N THR A 15 5.66 6.44 -5.95
CA THR A 15 6.84 7.29 -5.70
C THR A 15 8.06 6.45 -5.33
N LEU A 16 7.87 5.38 -4.55
CA LEU A 16 8.93 4.42 -4.19
C LEU A 16 9.26 3.44 -5.32
N GLY A 17 8.56 3.49 -6.46
CA GLY A 17 8.84 2.62 -7.61
C GLY A 17 8.47 1.14 -7.43
N ILE A 18 7.82 0.75 -6.33
CA ILE A 18 7.49 -0.66 -6.07
C ILE A 18 6.14 -1.07 -6.68
N SER A 19 6.05 -2.32 -7.10
CA SER A 19 4.84 -2.92 -7.65
C SER A 19 3.82 -3.26 -6.55
N GLN A 20 2.56 -3.44 -6.95
CA GLN A 20 1.53 -3.98 -6.05
C GLN A 20 1.89 -5.37 -5.52
N ARG A 21 2.64 -6.16 -6.31
CA ARG A 21 3.07 -7.50 -5.93
C ARG A 21 4.07 -7.44 -4.76
N GLU A 22 5.04 -6.53 -4.84
CA GLU A 22 6.02 -6.29 -3.77
C GLU A 22 5.34 -5.74 -2.50
N LEU A 23 4.49 -4.71 -2.64
CA LEU A 23 3.76 -4.16 -1.50
C LEU A 23 2.87 -5.21 -0.79
N SER A 24 2.24 -6.10 -1.56
CA SER A 24 1.41 -7.17 -1.01
C SER A 24 2.18 -8.38 -0.49
N ASN A 25 3.52 -8.40 -0.58
CA ASN A 25 4.35 -9.56 -0.25
C ASN A 25 3.96 -10.82 -1.02
N ASP A 26 3.88 -10.71 -2.35
CA ASP A 26 3.40 -11.80 -3.21
C ASP A 26 2.00 -12.31 -2.81
N GLY A 27 1.16 -11.44 -2.25
CA GLY A 27 -0.19 -11.78 -1.80
C GLY A 27 -0.29 -12.28 -0.36
N LYS A 28 0.81 -12.36 0.40
CA LYS A 28 0.79 -12.82 1.81
C LYS A 28 0.12 -11.83 2.77
N ILE A 29 0.19 -10.52 2.50
CA ILE A 29 -0.58 -9.52 3.29
C ILE A 29 -2.02 -9.49 2.79
N VAL A 30 -2.17 -9.26 1.50
CA VAL A 30 -3.47 -9.06 0.85
C VAL A 30 -3.34 -9.45 -0.62
N SER A 31 -4.37 -10.05 -1.22
CA SER A 31 -4.31 -10.41 -2.63
C SER A 31 -4.12 -9.19 -3.53
N LYS A 32 -3.51 -9.38 -4.71
CA LYS A 32 -3.32 -8.31 -5.71
C LYS A 32 -4.63 -7.60 -6.07
N SER A 33 -5.73 -8.36 -6.21
CA SER A 33 -7.05 -7.80 -6.54
C SER A 33 -7.62 -6.97 -5.39
N SER A 34 -7.47 -7.43 -4.15
CA SER A 34 -7.86 -6.66 -2.96
C SER A 34 -7.01 -5.40 -2.81
N LEU A 35 -5.69 -5.47 -3.00
CA LEU A 35 -4.81 -4.30 -2.98
C LEU A 35 -5.19 -3.29 -4.07
N GLN A 36 -5.50 -3.75 -5.28
CA GLN A 36 -5.98 -2.88 -6.35
C GLN A 36 -7.31 -2.19 -5.97
N ARG A 37 -8.24 -2.88 -5.31
CA ARG A 37 -9.48 -2.25 -4.84
C ARG A 37 -9.21 -1.24 -3.73
N ILE A 38 -8.33 -1.57 -2.78
CA ILE A 38 -7.89 -0.66 -1.72
C ILE A 38 -7.30 0.61 -2.33
N GLU A 39 -6.31 0.48 -3.23
CA GLU A 39 -5.63 1.60 -3.88
C GLU A 39 -6.53 2.50 -4.74
N ASN A 40 -7.72 2.02 -5.12
CA ASN A 40 -8.71 2.81 -5.85
C ASN A 40 -9.90 3.22 -4.96
N ASP A 41 -9.75 3.13 -3.63
CA ASP A 41 -10.77 3.44 -2.62
C ASP A 41 -12.09 2.68 -2.80
N LYS A 42 -12.04 1.50 -3.43
CA LYS A 42 -13.19 0.59 -3.63
C LYS A 42 -13.33 -0.43 -2.49
N GLN A 43 -12.34 -0.50 -1.60
CA GLN A 43 -12.34 -1.38 -0.45
C GLN A 43 -11.57 -0.72 0.70
N THR A 44 -12.20 -0.64 1.87
CA THR A 44 -11.51 -0.23 3.10
C THR A 44 -10.80 -1.45 3.70
N PRO A 45 -9.47 -1.41 3.92
CA PRO A 45 -8.77 -2.48 4.62
C PRO A 45 -9.09 -2.46 6.12
N SER A 46 -8.81 -3.57 6.82
CA SER A 46 -8.72 -3.53 8.28
C SER A 46 -7.50 -2.71 8.71
N VAL A 47 -7.50 -2.26 9.97
CA VAL A 47 -6.38 -1.51 10.56
C VAL A 47 -5.08 -2.34 10.51
N ASP A 48 -5.14 -3.65 10.75
CA ASP A 48 -3.97 -4.53 10.68
C ASP A 48 -3.37 -4.58 9.27
N ILE A 49 -4.23 -4.74 8.25
CA ILE A 49 -3.78 -4.76 6.84
C ILE A 49 -3.22 -3.39 6.45
N ALA A 50 -3.88 -2.30 6.84
CA ALA A 50 -3.38 -0.95 6.59
C ALA A 50 -1.98 -0.76 7.20
N SER A 51 -1.79 -1.18 8.45
CA SER A 51 -0.51 -1.06 9.17
C SER A 51 0.60 -1.87 8.50
N LEU A 52 0.32 -3.11 8.09
CA LEU A 52 1.29 -3.96 7.38
C LEU A 52 1.71 -3.39 6.02
N LEU A 53 0.77 -2.76 5.30
CA LEU A 53 1.05 -2.11 4.03
C LEU A 53 1.92 -0.86 4.24
N LEU A 54 1.60 -0.03 5.23
CA LEU A 54 2.38 1.17 5.58
C LEU A 54 3.79 0.82 6.04
N GLN A 55 3.95 -0.18 6.91
CA GLN A 55 5.25 -0.65 7.37
C GLN A 55 6.14 -1.11 6.20
N ARG A 56 5.55 -1.73 5.17
CA ARG A 56 6.31 -2.11 3.97
C ARG A 56 6.79 -0.93 3.15
N LEU A 57 5.99 0.12 3.05
CA LEU A 57 6.39 1.34 2.37
C LEU A 57 7.52 2.05 3.12
N ASP A 58 7.49 2.01 4.45
CA ASP A 58 8.53 2.57 5.31
C ASP A 58 9.88 1.84 5.11
N ILE A 59 9.89 0.51 5.16
CA ILE A 59 11.10 -0.31 4.89
C ILE A 59 11.63 -0.11 3.45
N SER A 60 10.75 0.25 2.51
CA SER A 60 11.13 0.47 1.11
C SER A 60 11.60 1.89 0.84
N SER A 61 11.41 2.83 1.78
CA SER A 61 12.05 4.14 1.72
C SER A 61 13.54 3.91 2.02
N PRO A 62 14.46 4.09 1.06
CA PRO A 62 15.86 4.20 1.41
C PRO A 62 15.93 5.41 2.35
N GLU A 63 16.21 5.17 3.63
CA GLU A 63 16.62 6.23 4.54
C GLU A 63 17.77 6.94 3.84
N MET A 64 17.50 8.17 3.37
CA MET A 64 18.57 9.04 2.90
C MET A 64 19.38 9.38 4.15
N GLU A 65 20.49 8.65 4.32
CA GLU A 65 21.60 9.03 5.21
C GLU A 65 22.06 10.47 4.92
#